data_AF-A0A3D5Z9Q7-F1
#
_entry.id   AF-A0A3D5Z9Q7-F1
#
_cell.length_a   1.000
_cell.length_b   1.000
_cell.length_c   1.000
_cell.angle_alpha   90.00
_cell.angle_beta   90.00
_cell.angle_gamma   90.00
#
_symmetry.space_group_name_H-M   'P 1'
#
loop_
_entity.id
_entity.type
_entity.pdbx_description
1 polymer ?
#
loop_
_entity_poly.entity_id
_entity_poly.type
_entity_poly.pdbx_seq_one_letter_code
_entity_poly.pdbx_strand_id
1 'polypeptide(L)'
;DIFKNREEMMTIRQLEQGLDSLNLSIQKSEADRVTQSLRGIRLTNDSSLVRNDTIKPDSLYFFDQIGKMQQNRALDKAINLSRKNKEYNQRTIKQLEGKLHRINVHNINWHKKFFLGFSCIILFFVGAPLGAITRKGGYGFPTVIALGFFVMFFILSTVGEKMVKSGSLEPWQGIWLSSFVLIPLAIFLTYKAAKDSSITDADFYNKLWQQIIGVFKKKAPSKA
;
A
#
# COMPACT_ATOMS: atom_id res chain seq x y z
N ASP A 1 -21.48 20.80 -2.45
CA ASP A 1 -20.39 20.23 -3.30
C ASP A 1 -19.25 19.49 -2.59
N ILE A 2 -19.31 19.19 -1.29
CA ILE A 2 -18.17 18.61 -0.54
C ILE A 2 -17.89 17.13 -0.90
N PHE A 3 -18.84 16.45 -1.54
CA PHE A 3 -18.77 15.01 -1.85
C PHE A 3 -18.45 14.72 -3.33
N LYS A 4 -18.51 15.73 -4.21
CA LYS A 4 -18.47 15.53 -5.67
C LYS A 4 -17.12 14.98 -6.19
N ASN A 5 -16.04 15.12 -5.42
CA ASN A 5 -14.70 14.65 -5.74
C ASN A 5 -14.21 13.51 -4.84
N ARG A 6 -15.08 12.87 -4.04
CA ARG A 6 -14.65 11.70 -3.28
C ARG A 6 -14.43 10.52 -4.22
N GLU A 7 -13.25 9.94 -4.13
CA GLU A 7 -12.79 8.81 -4.96
C GLU A 7 -13.70 7.57 -4.79
N GLU A 8 -14.40 7.48 -3.66
CA GLU A 8 -15.41 6.47 -3.34
C GLU A 8 -16.66 6.55 -4.24
N MET A 9 -17.02 7.75 -4.71
CA MET A 9 -18.25 8.01 -5.49
C MET A 9 -18.03 7.98 -7.01
N MET A 10 -16.78 7.84 -7.45
CA MET A 10 -16.44 7.85 -8.87
C MET A 10 -16.85 6.56 -9.58
N THR A 11 -17.21 6.69 -10.86
CA THR A 11 -17.39 5.53 -11.75
C THR A 11 -16.05 4.92 -12.13
N ILE A 12 -16.06 3.68 -12.64
CA ILE A 12 -14.84 2.98 -13.07
C ILE A 12 -14.06 3.81 -14.12
N ARG A 13 -14.76 4.37 -15.10
CA ARG A 13 -14.16 5.20 -16.15
C ARG A 13 -13.56 6.51 -15.60
N GLN A 14 -14.20 7.11 -14.60
CA GLN A 14 -13.66 8.31 -13.94
C GLN A 14 -12.43 7.98 -13.09
N LEU A 15 -12.39 6.82 -12.44
CA LEU A 15 -11.21 6.35 -11.71
C LEU A 15 -10.03 6.12 -12.66
N GLU A 16 -10.26 5.50 -13.80
CA GLU A 16 -9.22 5.23 -14.82
C GLU A 16 -8.66 6.55 -15.41
N GLN A 17 -9.54 7.46 -15.83
CA GLN A 17 -9.13 8.79 -16.30
C GLN A 17 -8.37 9.59 -15.22
N GLY A 18 -8.81 9.46 -13.96
CA GLY A 18 -8.12 10.06 -12.82
C GLY A 18 -6.71 9.49 -12.64
N LEU A 19 -6.57 8.16 -12.76
CA LEU A 19 -5.31 7.44 -12.62
C LEU A 19 -4.32 7.81 -13.75
N ASP A 20 -4.79 7.88 -14.99
CA ASP A 20 -3.99 8.30 -16.14
C ASP A 20 -3.48 9.75 -15.97
N SER A 21 -4.37 10.65 -15.53
CA SER A 21 -4.01 12.04 -15.24
C SER A 21 -2.99 12.14 -14.10
N LEU A 22 -3.15 11.33 -13.05
CA LEU A 22 -2.22 11.24 -11.92
C LEU A 22 -0.84 10.74 -12.39
N ASN A 23 -0.78 9.68 -13.20
CA ASN A 23 0.47 9.14 -13.74
C ASN A 23 1.19 10.16 -14.63
N LEU A 24 0.45 10.83 -15.52
CA LEU A 24 0.99 11.88 -16.38
C LEU A 24 1.53 13.06 -15.55
N SER A 25 0.84 13.42 -14.45
CA SER A 25 1.30 14.46 -13.52
C SER A 25 2.56 14.07 -12.74
N ILE A 26 2.80 12.78 -12.51
CA ILE A 26 4.03 12.27 -11.92
C ILE A 26 5.15 12.37 -12.95
N GLN A 27 4.93 11.87 -14.17
CA GLN A 27 5.93 11.89 -15.23
C GLN A 27 6.39 13.33 -15.57
N LYS A 28 5.44 14.27 -15.68
CA LYS A 28 5.76 15.69 -15.88
C LYS A 28 6.55 16.27 -14.70
N SER A 29 6.14 15.93 -13.48
CA SER A 29 6.83 16.36 -12.26
C SER A 29 8.24 15.78 -12.14
N GLU A 30 8.51 14.59 -12.68
CA GLU A 30 9.86 14.03 -12.72
C GLU A 30 10.78 14.79 -13.68
N ALA A 31 10.27 15.16 -14.86
CA ALA A 31 11.02 16.00 -15.81
C ALA A 31 11.38 17.39 -15.22
N ASP A 32 10.42 18.03 -14.53
CA ASP A 32 10.65 19.30 -13.85
C ASP A 32 11.66 19.18 -12.69
N ARG A 33 11.65 18.05 -11.96
CA ARG A 33 12.60 17.76 -10.87
C ARG A 33 14.02 17.60 -11.37
N VAL A 34 14.24 16.88 -12.47
CA VAL A 34 15.58 16.74 -13.07
C VAL A 34 16.11 18.13 -13.42
N THR A 35 15.30 18.95 -14.08
CA THR A 35 15.65 20.32 -14.46
C THR A 35 15.97 21.20 -13.25
N GLN A 36 15.18 21.09 -12.17
CA GLN A 36 15.37 21.90 -10.96
C GLN A 36 16.54 21.44 -10.08
N SER A 37 16.78 20.13 -10.00
CA SER A 37 17.95 19.56 -9.32
C SER A 37 19.26 20.02 -9.97
N LEU A 38 19.30 20.09 -11.30
CA LEU A 38 20.44 20.61 -12.06
C LEU A 38 20.69 22.10 -11.82
N ARG A 39 19.63 22.90 -11.56
CA ARG A 39 19.75 24.32 -11.21
C ARG A 39 20.23 24.52 -9.76
N GLY A 40 19.84 23.65 -8.83
CA GLY A 40 20.20 23.73 -7.41
C GLY A 40 21.64 23.34 -7.07
N ILE A 41 22.37 22.70 -7.99
CA ILE A 41 23.79 22.31 -7.81
C ILE A 41 24.75 23.43 -8.26
N ARG A 42 24.24 24.48 -8.92
CA ARG A 42 25.07 25.56 -9.46
C ARG A 42 25.33 26.65 -8.41
N LEU A 43 26.60 26.87 -8.09
CA LEU A 43 27.04 27.96 -7.20
C LEU A 43 27.03 29.34 -7.89
N THR A 44 26.96 29.37 -9.21
CA THR A 44 26.95 30.58 -10.05
C THR A 44 25.66 30.68 -10.86
N ASN A 45 25.06 31.88 -10.92
CA ASN A 45 23.87 32.18 -11.73
C ASN A 45 24.27 32.40 -13.21
N ASP A 46 25.01 31.47 -13.81
CA ASP A 46 25.24 31.53 -15.25
C ASP A 46 24.01 30.98 -15.99
N SER A 47 23.51 31.74 -16.96
CA SER A 47 22.33 31.44 -17.78
C SER A 47 22.59 30.32 -18.79
N SER A 48 23.83 29.85 -18.92
CA SER A 48 24.19 28.75 -19.81
C SER A 48 23.61 27.41 -19.31
N LEU A 49 22.70 26.79 -20.06
CA LEU A 49 22.21 25.42 -19.81
C LEU A 49 23.28 24.35 -20.10
N VAL A 50 24.53 24.76 -20.33
CA VAL A 50 25.62 23.88 -20.74
C VAL A 50 25.96 22.95 -19.58
N ARG A 51 25.85 21.66 -19.88
CA ARG A 51 26.25 20.54 -19.03
C ARG A 51 27.78 20.47 -19.02
N ASN A 52 28.42 21.31 -18.20
CA ASN A 52 29.82 21.07 -17.84
C ASN A 52 29.83 20.06 -16.68
N ASP A 53 29.80 18.77 -17.04
CA ASP A 53 29.93 17.62 -16.12
C ASP A 53 31.30 17.54 -15.43
N THR A 54 32.19 18.47 -15.73
CA THR A 54 33.54 18.54 -15.15
C THR A 54 33.65 19.84 -14.36
N ILE A 55 33.27 19.80 -13.08
CA ILE A 55 33.80 20.78 -12.14
C ILE A 55 35.30 20.49 -12.09
N LYS A 56 36.10 21.30 -12.78
CA LYS A 56 37.56 21.22 -12.64
C LYS A 56 37.87 21.50 -11.16
N PRO A 57 38.56 20.59 -10.45
CA PRO A 57 38.86 20.75 -9.03
C PRO A 57 39.72 22.00 -8.74
N ASP A 58 40.31 22.61 -9.77
CA ASP A 58 41.13 23.82 -9.68
C ASP A 58 40.44 25.01 -8.99
N SER A 59 39.09 25.08 -8.94
CA SER A 59 38.39 26.17 -8.24
C SER A 59 38.56 26.17 -6.72
N LEU A 60 38.95 25.05 -6.11
CA LEU A 60 39.19 24.96 -4.65
C LEU A 60 40.46 25.69 -4.21
N TYR A 61 41.50 25.75 -5.06
CA TYR A 61 42.78 26.38 -4.74
C TYR A 61 42.72 27.92 -4.70
N PHE A 62 41.65 28.52 -5.21
CA PHE A 62 41.42 29.97 -5.19
C PHE A 62 40.61 30.44 -3.98
N PHE A 63 40.00 29.53 -3.20
CA PHE A 63 39.20 29.91 -2.04
C PHE A 63 40.06 30.54 -0.94
N ASP A 64 41.29 30.08 -0.74
CA ASP A 64 42.22 30.66 0.23
C ASP A 64 42.87 31.96 -0.26
N GLN A 65 42.77 32.25 -1.57
CA GLN A 65 43.35 33.45 -2.21
C GLN A 65 42.37 34.63 -2.28
N ILE A 66 41.08 34.42 -2.02
CA ILE A 66 40.06 35.48 -1.96
C ILE A 66 40.01 36.12 -0.57
N GLY A 67 39.66 37.41 -0.48
CA GLY A 67 39.60 38.12 0.79
C GLY A 67 38.57 37.52 1.76
N LYS A 68 38.84 37.55 3.08
CA LYS A 68 37.99 36.95 4.15
C LYS A 68 36.50 37.28 4.04
N MET A 69 36.16 38.50 3.62
CA MET A 69 34.76 38.90 3.40
C MET A 69 34.09 38.11 2.25
N GLN A 70 34.82 37.89 1.15
CA GLN A 70 34.33 37.11 0.01
C GLN A 70 34.23 35.63 0.36
N GLN A 71 35.17 35.10 1.16
CA GLN A 71 35.10 33.74 1.71
C GLN A 71 33.83 33.53 2.53
N ASN A 72 33.56 34.43 3.50
CA ASN A 72 32.36 34.33 4.33
C ASN A 72 31.07 34.40 3.51
N ARG A 73 31.00 35.30 2.52
CA ARG A 73 29.85 35.39 1.59
C ARG A 73 29.66 34.11 0.77
N ALA A 74 30.75 33.51 0.31
CA ALA A 74 30.70 32.25 -0.44
C ALA A 74 30.23 31.08 0.46
N LEU A 75 30.71 31.01 1.70
CA LEU A 75 30.27 30.02 2.69
C LEU A 75 28.79 30.20 3.05
N ASP A 76 28.35 31.43 3.33
CA ASP A 76 26.95 31.73 3.62
C ASP A 76 26.05 31.35 2.44
N LYS A 77 26.49 31.63 1.20
CA LYS A 77 25.78 31.22 -0.01
C LYS A 77 25.70 29.70 -0.13
N ALA A 78 26.81 28.99 0.12
CA ALA A 78 26.85 27.52 0.08
C ALA A 78 25.96 26.88 1.16
N ILE A 79 25.98 27.40 2.39
CA ILE A 79 25.12 26.96 3.49
C ILE A 79 23.65 27.19 3.14
N ASN A 80 23.30 28.37 2.63
CA ASN A 80 21.94 28.69 2.24
C ASN A 80 21.46 27.83 1.06
N LEU A 81 22.32 27.55 0.09
CA LEU A 81 22.00 26.65 -1.02
C LEU A 81 21.76 25.21 -0.54
N SER A 82 22.63 24.71 0.34
CA SER A 82 22.50 23.38 0.94
C SER A 82 21.20 23.25 1.75
N ARG A 83 20.87 24.25 2.57
CA ARG A 83 19.59 24.29 3.31
C ARG A 83 18.39 24.31 2.38
N LYS A 84 18.41 25.13 1.31
CA LYS A 84 17.35 25.18 0.30
C LYS A 84 17.19 23.84 -0.43
N ASN A 85 18.27 23.19 -0.82
CA ASN A 85 18.23 21.88 -1.47
C ASN A 85 17.68 20.80 -0.54
N LYS A 86 18.08 20.81 0.74
CA LYS A 86 17.53 19.91 1.76
C LYS A 86 16.02 20.11 1.90
N GLU A 87 15.57 21.35 2.05
CA GLU A 87 14.17 21.67 2.20
C GLU A 87 13.35 21.31 0.94
N TYR A 88 13.89 21.60 -0.24
CA TYR A 88 13.31 21.19 -1.52
C TYR A 88 13.13 19.67 -1.59
N ASN A 89 14.20 18.90 -1.34
CA ASN A 89 14.14 17.44 -1.36
C ASN A 89 13.11 16.90 -0.34
N GLN A 90 13.06 17.45 0.87
CA GLN A 90 12.07 17.05 1.87
C GLN A 90 10.63 17.35 1.42
N ARG A 91 10.38 18.52 0.83
CA ARG A 91 9.06 18.87 0.28
C ARG A 91 8.69 17.94 -0.87
N THR A 92 9.64 17.63 -1.74
CA THR A 92 9.44 16.73 -2.88
C THR A 92 9.12 15.29 -2.44
N ILE A 93 9.83 14.76 -1.43
CA ILE A 93 9.54 13.43 -0.88
C ILE A 93 8.09 13.37 -0.38
N LYS A 94 7.68 14.35 0.43
CA LYS A 94 6.29 14.43 0.94
C LYS A 94 5.26 14.55 -0.19
N GLN A 95 5.56 15.30 -1.25
CA GLN A 95 4.68 15.41 -2.41
C GLN A 95 4.54 14.09 -3.16
N LEU A 96 5.64 13.34 -3.33
CA LEU A 96 5.61 12.02 -3.98
C LEU A 96 4.80 11.02 -3.17
N GLU A 97 5.03 10.96 -1.86
CA GLU A 97 4.24 10.10 -0.95
C GLU A 97 2.75 10.41 -1.06
N GLY A 98 2.38 11.70 -1.09
CA GLY A 98 0.99 12.12 -1.30
C GLY A 98 0.42 11.68 -2.65
N LYS A 99 1.20 11.77 -3.75
CA LYS A 99 0.76 11.31 -5.07
C LYS A 99 0.58 9.79 -5.13
N LEU A 100 1.56 9.04 -4.61
CA LEU A 100 1.49 7.58 -4.52
C LEU A 100 0.30 7.11 -3.68
N HIS A 101 0.06 7.77 -2.55
CA HIS A 101 -1.12 7.50 -1.73
C HIS A 101 -2.42 7.69 -2.52
N ARG A 102 -2.56 8.77 -3.30
CA ARG A 102 -3.74 9.01 -4.14
C ARG A 102 -3.94 7.94 -5.23
N ILE A 103 -2.85 7.49 -5.85
CA ILE A 103 -2.89 6.37 -6.81
C ILE A 103 -3.37 5.09 -6.12
N ASN A 104 -2.83 4.78 -4.95
CA ASN A 104 -3.24 3.61 -4.19
C ASN A 104 -4.72 3.67 -3.83
N VAL A 105 -5.24 4.83 -3.41
CA VAL A 105 -6.67 4.97 -3.09
C VAL A 105 -7.56 4.82 -4.34
N HIS A 106 -7.16 5.36 -5.50
CA HIS A 106 -7.88 5.12 -6.76
C HIS A 106 -7.94 3.62 -7.10
N ASN A 107 -6.81 2.93 -7.02
CA ASN A 107 -6.74 1.49 -7.27
C ASN A 107 -7.55 0.67 -6.26
N ILE A 108 -7.52 1.03 -4.97
CA ILE A 108 -8.36 0.40 -3.94
C ILE A 108 -9.83 0.49 -4.33
N ASN A 109 -10.30 1.70 -4.69
CA ASN A 109 -11.70 1.92 -5.04
C ASN A 109 -12.11 1.19 -6.31
N TRP A 110 -11.19 1.05 -7.27
CA TRP A 110 -11.40 0.25 -8.47
C TRP A 110 -11.59 -1.23 -8.10
N HIS A 111 -10.66 -1.83 -7.35
CA HIS A 111 -10.76 -3.24 -6.95
C HIS A 111 -11.98 -3.51 -6.05
N LYS A 112 -12.31 -2.59 -5.14
CA LYS A 112 -13.47 -2.73 -4.22
C LYS A 112 -14.79 -2.94 -4.94
N LYS A 113 -15.00 -2.30 -6.10
CA LYS A 113 -16.24 -2.44 -6.88
C LYS A 113 -16.47 -3.88 -7.34
N PHE A 114 -15.43 -4.58 -7.76
CA PHE A 114 -15.50 -5.99 -8.15
C PHE A 114 -15.49 -6.92 -6.93
N PHE A 115 -14.67 -6.58 -5.94
CA PHE A 115 -14.44 -7.37 -4.75
C PHE A 115 -15.71 -7.56 -3.90
N LEU A 116 -16.56 -6.54 -3.81
CA LEU A 116 -17.79 -6.61 -3.01
C LEU A 116 -18.73 -7.73 -3.48
N GLY A 117 -18.98 -7.83 -4.79
CA GLY A 117 -19.81 -8.90 -5.35
C GLY A 117 -19.18 -10.27 -5.20
N PHE A 118 -17.87 -10.38 -5.44
CA PHE A 118 -17.13 -11.62 -5.28
C PHE A 118 -17.13 -12.13 -3.82
N SER A 119 -17.06 -11.21 -2.85
CA SER A 119 -17.11 -11.53 -1.42
C SER A 119 -18.44 -12.16 -1.01
N CYS A 120 -19.56 -11.71 -1.58
CA CYS A 120 -20.87 -12.31 -1.33
C CYS A 120 -20.92 -13.79 -1.76
N ILE A 121 -20.31 -14.11 -2.90
CA ILE A 121 -20.22 -15.49 -3.40
C ILE A 121 -19.39 -16.35 -2.43
N ILE A 122 -18.23 -15.86 -1.99
CA ILE A 122 -17.39 -16.59 -1.03
C ILE A 122 -18.13 -16.84 0.29
N LEU A 123 -18.76 -15.80 0.85
CA LEU A 123 -19.50 -15.91 2.11
C LEU A 123 -20.70 -16.84 1.98
N PHE A 124 -21.35 -16.91 0.82
CA PHE A 124 -22.38 -17.89 0.53
C PHE A 124 -21.84 -19.32 0.60
N PHE A 125 -20.69 -19.61 -0.03
CA PHE A 125 -20.05 -20.93 0.05
C PHE A 125 -19.53 -21.29 1.44
N VAL A 126 -19.27 -20.32 2.31
CA VAL A 126 -18.96 -20.59 3.72
C VAL A 126 -20.25 -20.85 4.51
N GLY A 127 -21.29 -20.04 4.32
CA GLY A 127 -22.54 -20.12 5.06
C GLY A 127 -23.42 -21.32 4.72
N ALA A 128 -23.53 -21.68 3.43
CA ALA A 128 -24.34 -22.80 2.95
C ALA A 128 -23.97 -24.16 3.59
N PRO A 129 -22.70 -24.61 3.57
CA PRO A 129 -22.31 -25.87 4.21
C PRO A 129 -22.48 -25.80 5.73
N LEU A 130 -22.15 -24.67 6.38
CA LEU A 130 -22.30 -24.53 7.83
C LEU A 130 -23.76 -24.62 8.27
N GLY A 131 -24.69 -24.02 7.53
CA GLY A 131 -26.12 -24.11 7.79
C GLY A 131 -26.68 -25.52 7.57
N ALA A 132 -26.19 -26.24 6.55
CA ALA A 132 -26.62 -27.60 6.26
C ALA A 132 -26.08 -28.65 7.26
N ILE A 133 -24.88 -28.45 7.80
CA ILE A 133 -24.24 -29.41 8.71
C ILE A 133 -24.88 -29.39 10.12
N THR A 134 -25.32 -28.25 10.62
CA THR A 134 -25.82 -28.14 12.00
C THR A 134 -27.26 -28.63 12.13
N ARG A 135 -27.44 -29.96 12.18
CA ARG A 135 -28.75 -30.63 12.28
C ARG A 135 -29.30 -30.78 13.72
N LYS A 136 -28.57 -30.37 14.77
CA LYS A 136 -28.91 -30.64 16.19
C LYS A 136 -29.09 -29.40 17.09
N GLY A 137 -29.51 -28.24 16.56
CA GLY A 137 -29.79 -27.05 17.37
C GLY A 137 -30.79 -26.09 16.70
N GLY A 138 -31.39 -25.19 17.48
CA GLY A 138 -32.31 -24.16 16.94
C GLY A 138 -31.61 -23.20 15.96
N TYR A 139 -32.41 -22.44 15.20
CA TYR A 139 -31.95 -21.56 14.10
C TYR A 139 -30.83 -20.54 14.45
N GLY A 140 -30.56 -20.30 15.73
CA GLY A 140 -29.56 -19.33 16.19
C GLY A 140 -28.10 -19.78 16.05
N PHE A 141 -27.77 -21.06 16.27
CA PHE A 141 -26.37 -21.53 16.28
C PHE A 141 -25.65 -21.36 14.93
N PRO A 142 -26.19 -21.85 13.79
CA PRO A 142 -25.58 -21.58 12.48
C PRO A 142 -25.53 -20.09 12.12
N THR A 143 -26.51 -19.29 12.56
CA THR A 143 -26.54 -17.84 12.33
C THR A 143 -25.38 -17.13 13.03
N VAL A 144 -25.09 -17.48 14.29
CA VAL A 144 -23.98 -16.90 15.06
C VAL A 144 -22.63 -17.25 14.42
N ILE A 145 -22.45 -18.50 13.98
CA ILE A 145 -21.22 -18.91 13.30
C ILE A 145 -21.04 -18.15 11.98
N ALA A 146 -22.10 -18.02 11.18
CA ALA A 146 -22.06 -17.25 9.93
C ALA A 146 -21.71 -15.77 10.18
N LEU A 147 -22.28 -15.17 11.22
CA LEU A 147 -21.94 -13.80 11.64
C LEU A 147 -20.46 -13.70 12.06
N GLY A 148 -19.93 -14.70 12.78
CA GLY A 148 -18.51 -14.76 13.14
C GLY A 148 -17.59 -14.73 11.92
N PHE A 149 -17.90 -15.51 10.88
CA PHE A 149 -17.14 -15.47 9.62
C PHE A 149 -17.30 -14.14 8.87
N PHE A 150 -18.48 -13.53 8.91
CA PHE A 150 -18.70 -12.20 8.33
C PHE A 150 -17.84 -11.13 9.02
N VAL A 151 -17.77 -11.15 10.36
CA VAL A 151 -16.90 -10.24 11.13
C VAL A 151 -15.42 -10.50 10.81
N MET A 152 -15.00 -11.78 10.74
CA MET A 152 -13.64 -12.13 10.36
C MET A 152 -13.27 -11.61 8.95
N PHE A 153 -14.17 -11.78 7.98
CA PHE A 153 -14.03 -11.21 6.65
C PHE A 153 -13.85 -9.70 6.70
N PHE A 154 -14.70 -8.99 7.43
CA PHE A 154 -14.66 -7.53 7.53
C PHE A 154 -13.37 -7.02 8.16
N ILE A 155 -12.89 -7.69 9.22
CA ILE A 155 -11.62 -7.37 9.87
C ILE A 155 -10.46 -7.57 8.89
N LEU A 156 -10.38 -8.73 8.22
CA LEU A 156 -9.32 -9.01 7.25
C LEU A 156 -9.33 -8.01 6.08
N SER A 157 -10.52 -7.67 5.57
CA SER A 157 -10.68 -6.69 4.50
C SER A 157 -10.22 -5.29 4.94
N THR A 158 -10.56 -4.89 6.17
CA THR A 158 -10.16 -3.59 6.72
C THR A 158 -8.65 -3.52 6.96
N VAL A 159 -8.04 -4.61 7.45
CA VAL A 159 -6.59 -4.69 7.63
C VAL A 159 -5.88 -4.62 6.28
N GLY A 160 -6.34 -5.39 5.29
CA GLY A 160 -5.79 -5.37 3.94
C GLY A 160 -5.86 -3.98 3.30
N GLU A 161 -6.98 -3.28 3.43
CA GLU A 161 -7.11 -1.90 2.95
C GLU A 161 -6.14 -0.94 3.65
N LYS A 162 -5.97 -1.07 4.98
CA LYS A 162 -5.01 -0.25 5.72
C LYS A 162 -3.56 -0.49 5.28
N MET A 163 -3.20 -1.73 4.97
CA MET A 163 -1.86 -2.09 4.48
C MET A 163 -1.55 -1.53 3.08
N VAL A 164 -2.56 -1.37 2.23
CA VAL A 164 -2.40 -0.70 0.93
C VAL A 164 -2.29 0.81 1.10
N LYS A 165 -3.08 1.39 2.02
CA LYS A 165 -3.02 2.84 2.33
C LYS A 165 -1.67 3.25 2.93
N SER A 166 -1.01 2.36 3.69
CA SER A 166 0.35 2.56 4.19
C SER A 166 1.45 2.31 3.16
N GLY A 167 1.09 1.87 1.94
CA GLY A 167 2.05 1.54 0.88
C GLY A 167 2.85 0.25 1.14
N SER A 168 2.42 -0.58 2.10
CA SER A 168 3.13 -1.82 2.45
C SER A 168 2.78 -2.99 1.54
N LEU A 169 1.58 -2.97 0.94
CA LEU A 169 1.12 -3.95 -0.04
C LEU A 169 0.58 -3.26 -1.29
N GLU A 170 0.68 -3.95 -2.43
CA GLU A 170 0.02 -3.49 -3.65
C GLU A 170 -1.51 -3.60 -3.54
N PRO A 171 -2.28 -2.73 -4.22
CA PRO A 171 -3.74 -2.69 -4.10
C PRO A 171 -4.43 -4.03 -4.38
N TRP A 172 -3.95 -4.79 -5.36
CA TRP A 172 -4.52 -6.11 -5.68
C TRP A 172 -4.28 -7.14 -4.58
N GLN A 173 -3.15 -7.08 -3.87
CA GLN A 173 -2.84 -8.02 -2.79
C GLN A 173 -3.66 -7.70 -1.55
N GLY A 174 -3.68 -6.43 -1.14
CA GLY A 174 -4.31 -6.05 0.12
C GLY A 174 -5.83 -6.12 0.07
N ILE A 175 -6.48 -5.74 -1.03
CA ILE A 175 -7.94 -5.81 -1.13
C ILE A 175 -8.42 -7.27 -1.24
N TRP A 176 -7.69 -8.13 -1.93
CA TRP A 176 -8.05 -9.54 -2.09
C TRP A 176 -7.56 -10.43 -0.95
N LEU A 177 -6.88 -9.86 0.05
CA LEU A 177 -6.31 -10.58 1.18
C LEU A 177 -7.34 -11.48 1.88
N SER A 178 -8.53 -10.95 2.15
CA SER A 178 -9.58 -11.74 2.80
C SER A 178 -10.12 -12.85 1.89
N SER A 179 -10.17 -12.67 0.57
CA SER A 179 -10.49 -13.75 -0.37
C SER A 179 -9.43 -14.84 -0.39
N PHE A 180 -8.14 -14.50 -0.39
CA PHE A 180 -7.08 -15.51 -0.34
C PHE A 180 -7.13 -16.37 0.93
N VAL A 181 -7.62 -15.83 2.03
CA VAL A 181 -7.82 -16.57 3.28
C VAL A 181 -9.13 -17.37 3.25
N LEU A 182 -10.22 -16.78 2.79
CA LEU A 182 -11.56 -17.39 2.85
C LEU A 182 -11.83 -18.40 1.74
N ILE A 183 -11.24 -18.27 0.55
CA ILE A 183 -11.46 -19.21 -0.55
C ILE A 183 -11.01 -20.63 -0.19
N PRO A 184 -9.76 -20.87 0.27
CA PRO A 184 -9.33 -22.20 0.68
C PRO A 184 -10.22 -22.79 1.78
N LEU A 185 -10.64 -21.93 2.72
CA LEU A 185 -11.54 -22.30 3.82
C LEU A 185 -12.95 -22.66 3.32
N ALA A 186 -13.50 -21.89 2.38
CA ALA A 186 -14.80 -22.12 1.76
C ALA A 186 -14.81 -23.44 0.97
N ILE A 187 -13.76 -23.69 0.18
CA ILE A 187 -13.59 -24.95 -0.57
C ILE A 187 -13.47 -26.12 0.40
N PHE A 188 -12.62 -25.99 1.43
CA PHE A 188 -12.42 -27.03 2.44
C PHE A 188 -13.73 -27.38 3.16
N LEU A 189 -14.48 -26.36 3.62
CA LEU A 189 -15.77 -26.54 4.30
C LEU A 189 -16.81 -27.18 3.38
N THR A 190 -16.91 -26.70 2.14
CA THR A 190 -17.86 -27.23 1.15
C THR A 190 -17.56 -28.68 0.81
N TYR A 191 -16.29 -29.03 0.56
CA TYR A 191 -15.88 -30.40 0.27
C TYR A 191 -16.18 -31.35 1.44
N LYS A 192 -15.94 -30.90 2.67
CA LYS A 192 -16.16 -31.72 3.87
C LYS A 192 -17.65 -31.89 4.18
N ALA A 193 -18.46 -30.85 3.95
CA ALA A 193 -19.92 -30.92 4.05
C ALA A 193 -20.52 -31.89 3.01
N ALA A 194 -20.01 -31.86 1.78
CA ALA A 194 -20.48 -32.73 0.70
C ALA A 194 -20.15 -34.21 0.91
N LYS A 195 -19.09 -34.53 1.67
CA LYS A 195 -18.68 -35.92 1.96
C LYS A 195 -19.28 -36.50 3.26
N ASP A 196 -20.32 -35.86 3.80
CA ASP A 196 -21.11 -36.33 4.95
C ASP A 196 -20.27 -36.68 6.22
N SER A 197 -19.07 -36.11 6.34
CA SER A 197 -18.24 -36.29 7.52
C SER A 197 -18.69 -35.31 8.60
N SER A 198 -19.20 -35.84 9.71
CA SER A 198 -19.51 -35.08 10.93
C SER A 198 -18.33 -34.15 11.28
N ILE A 199 -18.47 -32.87 10.98
CA ILE A 199 -17.49 -31.82 11.34
C ILE A 199 -17.55 -31.48 12.83
N THR A 200 -18.54 -32.05 13.53
CA THR A 200 -18.89 -31.85 14.94
C THR A 200 -18.05 -32.66 15.92
N ASP A 201 -16.95 -33.29 15.50
CA ASP A 201 -15.96 -33.76 16.46
C ASP A 201 -15.13 -32.57 16.94
N ALA A 202 -15.16 -32.30 18.24
CA ALA A 202 -14.31 -31.32 18.92
C ALA A 202 -12.81 -31.46 18.57
N ASP A 203 -12.41 -32.65 18.11
CA ASP A 203 -11.08 -32.95 17.57
C ASP A 203 -10.69 -32.12 16.33
N PHE A 204 -11.66 -31.67 15.53
CA PHE A 204 -11.39 -30.85 14.36
C PHE A 204 -10.98 -29.41 14.73
N TYR A 205 -11.67 -28.80 15.70
CA TYR A 205 -11.32 -27.45 16.18
C TYR A 205 -9.92 -27.47 16.81
N ASN A 206 -9.62 -28.52 17.58
CA ASN A 206 -8.31 -28.73 18.19
C ASN A 206 -7.20 -28.95 17.14
N LYS A 207 -7.44 -29.75 16.08
CA LYS A 207 -6.45 -29.97 15.00
C LYS A 207 -6.19 -28.73 14.16
N LEU A 208 -7.22 -27.95 13.81
CA LEU A 208 -7.04 -26.68 13.09
C LEU A 208 -6.24 -25.68 13.94
N TRP A 209 -6.55 -25.54 15.24
CA TRP A 209 -5.81 -24.67 16.15
C TRP A 209 -4.33 -25.08 16.22
N GLN A 210 -4.04 -26.38 16.31
CA GLN A 210 -2.66 -26.88 16.35
C GLN A 210 -1.91 -26.69 15.03
N GLN A 211 -2.57 -26.85 13.88
CA GLN A 211 -1.93 -26.63 12.58
C GLN A 211 -1.64 -25.15 12.32
N ILE A 212 -2.57 -24.26 12.67
CA ILE A 212 -2.37 -22.81 12.54
C ILE A 212 -1.21 -22.35 13.44
N ILE A 213 -1.17 -22.76 14.72
CA ILE A 213 -0.02 -22.44 15.59
C ILE A 213 1.28 -23.12 15.12
N GLY A 214 1.20 -24.35 14.61
CA GLY A 214 2.35 -25.13 14.17
C GLY A 214 3.10 -24.50 13.00
N VAL A 215 2.39 -23.77 12.12
CA VAL A 215 2.99 -22.98 11.03
C VAL A 215 3.75 -21.77 11.57
N PHE A 216 3.30 -21.17 12.68
CA PHE A 216 3.99 -20.03 13.32
C PHE A 216 5.14 -20.46 14.27
N LYS A 217 5.22 -21.73 14.69
CA LYS A 217 6.26 -22.23 15.60
C LYS A 217 7.54 -22.75 14.93
N LYS A 218 7.62 -22.85 13.60
CA LYS A 218 8.86 -23.26 12.92
C LYS A 218 9.79 -22.09 12.64
N LYS A 219 10.46 -21.61 13.70
CA LYS A 219 11.84 -21.07 13.66
C LYS A 219 12.32 -20.76 15.08
N ALA A 220 12.85 -21.78 15.75
CA ALA A 220 13.88 -21.58 16.77
C ALA A 220 15.06 -22.48 16.38
N PRO A 221 16.19 -21.93 15.92
CA PRO A 221 17.36 -22.73 15.64
C PRO A 221 17.93 -23.25 16.96
N SER A 222 18.01 -24.57 17.10
CA SER A 222 18.81 -25.21 18.15
C SER A 222 20.26 -24.81 17.95
N LYS A 223 20.81 -24.05 18.91
CA LYS A 223 22.25 -23.79 18.98
C LYS A 223 22.96 -25.12 19.28
N ALA A 224 24.00 -25.41 18.49
CA ALA A 224 25.04 -26.40 18.81
C ALA A 224 25.94 -25.87 19.92
#